data_AF-W6V8B3-F1
#
_entry.id   AF-W6V8B3-F1
#
_cell.length_a   1.000
_cell.length_b   1.000
_cell.length_c   1.000
_cell.angle_alpha   90.00
_cell.angle_beta   90.00
_cell.angle_gamma   90.00
#
_symmetry.space_group_name_H-M   'P 1'
#
loop_
_entity.id
_entity.type
_entity.pdbx_description
1 polymer ?
#
loop_
_entity_poly.entity_id
_entity_poly.type
_entity_poly.pdbx_seq_one_letter_code
_entity_poly.pdbx_strand_id
1 'polypeptide(L)' 'MKPVRTRPLQSADAEALLTFELDNREWFESHIDARGSAFYSVQGVTDHIAAYLADFTAGTSHPFVIEDDGGNIVGR' A
#
# COMPACT_ATOMS: atom_id res chain seq x y z
N MET A 1 22.00 -4.20 5.73
CA MET A 1 20.65 -3.79 5.29
C MET A 1 20.80 -2.83 4.14
N LYS A 2 19.99 -2.97 3.09
CA LYS A 2 19.85 -1.90 2.09
C LYS A 2 19.08 -0.73 2.74
N PRO A 3 19.42 0.52 2.42
CA PRO A 3 18.61 1.66 2.83
C PRO A 3 17.15 1.49 2.38
N VAL A 4 16.26 2.03 3.20
CA VAL A 4 14.85 2.22 2.83
C VAL A 4 14.48 3.66 3.15
N ARG A 5 13.45 4.16 2.46
CA ARG A 5 12.93 5.51 2.68
C ARG A 5 11.43 5.46 2.81
N THR A 6 10.86 6.39 3.57
CA THR A 6 9.43 6.62 3.61
C THR A 6 9.07 7.81 2.74
N ARG A 7 7.94 7.72 2.05
CA ARG A 7 7.32 8.86 1.36
C ARG A 7 5.80 8.80 1.48
N PRO A 8 5.09 9.94 1.35
CA PRO A 8 3.64 9.94 1.31
C PRO A 8 3.11 9.01 0.21
N LEU A 9 2.01 8.33 0.52
CA LEU A 9 1.25 7.56 -0.46
C LEU A 9 0.67 8.50 -1.52
N GLN A 10 0.65 8.08 -2.78
CA GLN A 10 0.13 8.83 -3.91
C GLN A 10 -0.88 8.01 -4.70
N SER A 11 -1.83 8.67 -5.37
CA SER A 11 -2.83 7.99 -6.21
C SER A 11 -2.20 7.15 -7.33
N ALA A 12 -1.01 7.52 -7.81
CA ALA A 12 -0.28 6.80 -8.85
C ALA A 12 0.35 5.48 -8.37
N ASP A 13 0.36 5.21 -7.06
CA ASP A 13 0.99 4.01 -6.50
C ASP A 13 0.15 2.74 -6.69
N ALA A 14 -1.04 2.82 -7.28
CA ALA A 14 -2.00 1.71 -7.32
C ALA A 14 -1.42 0.40 -7.89
N GLU A 15 -0.67 0.47 -8.99
CA GLU A 15 -0.07 -0.73 -9.60
C GLU A 15 1.07 -1.29 -8.75
N ALA A 16 2.00 -0.43 -8.32
CA ALA A 16 3.13 -0.84 -7.48
C ALA A 16 2.68 -1.41 -6.13
N LEU A 17 1.65 -0.80 -5.53
CA LEU A 17 1.08 -1.27 -4.27
C LEU A 17 0.32 -2.57 -4.46
N LEU A 18 -0.40 -2.76 -5.57
CA LEU A 18 -1.04 -4.04 -5.89
C LEU A 18 0.00 -5.17 -6.02
N THR A 19 1.11 -4.93 -6.72
CA THR A 19 2.21 -5.92 -6.81
C THR A 19 2.72 -6.29 -5.42
N PHE A 20 3.01 -5.31 -4.57
CA PHE A 20 3.42 -5.55 -3.19
C PHE A 20 2.39 -6.37 -2.39
N GLU A 21 1.11 -6.03 -2.48
CA GLU A 21 0.03 -6.74 -1.76
C GLU A 21 -0.11 -8.19 -2.22
N LEU A 22 0.03 -8.45 -3.52
CA LEU A 22 -0.04 -9.80 -4.08
C LEU A 22 1.18 -10.64 -3.67
N ASP A 23 2.39 -10.08 -3.77
CA ASP A 23 3.63 -10.77 -3.45
C ASP A 23 3.70 -11.18 -1.96
N ASN A 24 3.05 -10.42 -1.08
CA ASN A 24 3.05 -10.64 0.37
C ASN A 24 1.74 -11.24 0.90
N ARG A 25 0.78 -11.56 0.02
CA ARG A 25 -0.58 -11.97 0.39
C ARG A 25 -0.61 -13.15 1.36
N GLU A 26 0.09 -14.24 1.05
CA GLU A 26 0.10 -15.44 1.90
C GLU A 26 0.70 -15.15 3.29
N TRP A 27 1.70 -14.28 3.35
CA TRP A 27 2.30 -13.86 4.61
C TRP A 27 1.31 -12.98 5.40
N PHE A 28 0.64 -12.02 4.78
CA PHE A 28 -0.37 -11.20 5.44
C PHE A 28 -1.52 -12.03 5.97
N GLU A 29 -2.11 -12.90 5.14
CA GLU A 29 -3.28 -13.70 5.54
C GLU A 29 -2.97 -14.72 6.65
N SER A 30 -1.69 -15.04 6.89
CA SER A 30 -1.27 -15.86 8.04
C SER A 30 -1.00 -15.07 9.33
N HIS A 31 -0.91 -13.74 9.27
CA HIS A 31 -0.52 -12.89 10.42
C HIS A 31 -1.54 -11.79 10.76
N ILE A 32 -2.38 -11.37 9.82
CA ILE A 32 -3.40 -10.33 9.96
C ILE A 32 -4.68 -10.72 9.23
N ASP A 33 -5.77 -10.00 9.51
CA ASP A 33 -7.05 -10.24 8.85
C ASP A 33 -6.93 -10.12 7.32
N ALA A 34 -7.38 -11.16 6.64
CA ALA A 34 -7.36 -11.22 5.19
C ALA A 34 -8.19 -10.07 4.59
N ARG A 35 -7.64 -9.44 3.54
CA ARG A 35 -8.41 -8.49 2.73
C ARG A 35 -9.43 -9.25 1.89
N GLY A 36 -10.60 -8.63 1.67
CA GLY A 36 -11.58 -9.17 0.73
C GLY A 36 -11.01 -9.29 -0.68
N SER A 37 -11.45 -10.28 -1.46
CA SER A 37 -10.89 -10.56 -2.79
C SER A 37 -10.90 -9.37 -3.76
N ALA A 38 -11.89 -8.48 -3.64
CA ALA A 38 -12.00 -7.26 -4.45
C ALA A 38 -10.81 -6.29 -4.25
N PHE A 39 -10.16 -6.33 -3.09
CA PHE A 39 -8.99 -5.52 -2.78
C PHE A 39 -7.81 -5.83 -3.71
N TYR A 40 -7.60 -7.11 -4.06
CA TYR A 40 -6.49 -7.56 -4.90
C TYR A 40 -6.76 -7.33 -6.39
N SER A 41 -7.14 -6.10 -6.73
CA SER A 41 -7.33 -5.61 -8.10
C SER A 41 -6.88 -4.15 -8.19
N VAL A 42 -6.54 -3.68 -9.39
CA VAL A 42 -6.10 -2.27 -9.57
C VAL A 42 -7.19 -1.31 -9.08
N GLN A 43 -8.46 -1.60 -9.36
CA GLN A 43 -9.58 -0.79 -8.87
C GLN A 43 -9.68 -0.81 -7.35
N GLY A 44 -9.62 -2.01 -6.73
CA GLY A 44 -9.71 -2.14 -5.28
C GLY A 44 -8.59 -1.42 -4.53
N VAL A 45 -7.36 -1.49 -5.04
CA VAL A 45 -6.22 -0.74 -4.48
C VAL A 45 -6.39 0.76 -4.72
N THR A 46 -6.87 1.18 -5.90
CA THR A 46 -7.14 2.60 -6.19
C THR A 46 -8.17 3.19 -5.22
N ASP A 47 -9.27 2.47 -4.98
CA ASP A 47 -10.32 2.87 -4.04
C ASP A 47 -9.76 2.96 -2.60
N HIS A 48 -8.90 2.02 -2.22
CA HIS A 48 -8.24 2.00 -0.92
C HIS A 48 -7.27 3.17 -0.73
N ILE A 49 -6.49 3.51 -1.76
CA ILE A 49 -5.62 4.70 -1.75
C ILE A 49 -6.46 5.97 -1.63
N ALA A 50 -7.57 6.08 -2.39
CA ALA A 50 -8.44 7.24 -2.33
C ALA A 50 -9.02 7.44 -0.92
N ALA A 51 -9.42 6.37 -0.23
CA ALA A 51 -9.88 6.42 1.15
C ALA A 51 -8.78 6.96 2.10
N TYR A 52 -7.55 6.45 2.00
CA TYR A 52 -6.44 6.94 2.81
C TYR A 52 -6.09 8.40 2.55
N LEU A 53 -6.16 8.86 1.30
CA LEU A 53 -5.89 10.27 0.98
C LEU A 53 -7.02 11.19 1.46
N ALA A 54 -8.27 10.71 1.49
CA ALA A 54 -9.38 11.43 2.11
C ALA A 54 -9.17 11.57 3.63
N ASP A 55 -8.75 10.51 4.31
CA ASP A 55 -8.41 10.54 5.74
C ASP A 55 -7.21 11.47 6.02
N PHE A 56 -6.20 11.47 5.15
CA PHE A 56 -5.09 12.41 5.25
C PHE A 56 -5.56 13.87 5.13
N THR A 57 -6.43 14.14 4.18
CA THR A 57 -7.03 15.47 4.00
C THR A 57 -7.88 15.88 5.20
N ALA A 58 -8.56 14.92 5.84
CA ALA A 58 -9.31 15.13 7.07
C ALA A 58 -8.44 15.24 8.34
N GLY A 59 -7.13 15.01 8.23
CA GLY A 59 -6.19 15.03 9.36
C GLY A 59 -6.34 13.85 10.32
N THR A 60 -6.97 12.76 9.89
CA THR A 60 -7.24 11.58 10.72
C THR A 60 -6.16 10.51 10.59
N SER A 61 -5.40 10.50 9.49
CA SER A 61 -4.27 9.59 9.28
C SER A 61 -3.18 10.24 8.44
N HIS A 62 -2.00 9.60 8.35
CA HIS A 62 -0.92 10.03 7.46
C HIS A 62 -0.36 8.81 6.71
N PRO A 63 -0.92 8.46 5.54
CA PRO A 63 -0.52 7.27 4.80
C PRO A 63 0.84 7.47 4.12
N PHE A 64 1.72 6.49 4.27
CA PHE A 64 3.03 6.46 3.62
C PHE A 64 3.32 5.08 3.04
N VAL A 65 4.29 5.02 2.15
CA VAL A 65 4.90 3.79 1.68
C VAL A 65 6.37 3.77 2.07
N ILE A 66 6.94 2.57 2.19
CA ILE A 66 8.35 2.32 2.38
C ILE A 66 8.90 1.82 1.05
N GLU A 67 9.95 2.47 0.54
CA GLU A 67 10.62 2.10 -0.69
C GLU A 67 12.05 1.63 -0.46
N ASP A 68 12.48 0.66 -1.26
CA ASP A 68 13.89 0.30 -1.39
C ASP A 68 14.65 1.30 -2.30
N ASP A 69 15.97 1.12 -2.44
CA ASP A 69 16.81 1.98 -3.28
C ASP A 69 16.45 1.95 -4.77
N GLY A 70 15.66 0.96 -5.21
CA GLY A 70 15.15 0.84 -6.58
C GLY A 70 13.81 1.56 -6.80
N GLY A 71 13.22 2.12 -5.74
CA GLY A 71 11.88 2.72 -5.79
C GLY A 71 10.74 1.69 -5.73
N ASN A 72 11.04 0.44 -5.36
CA ASN A 72 9.99 -0.57 -5.20
C ASN A 72 9.34 -0.42 -3.82
N ILE A 73 8.01 -0.50 -3.78
CA ILE A 73 7.27 -0.52 -2.51
C ILE A 73 7.55 -1.84 -1.80
N VAL A 74 8.09 -1.74 -0.59
CA VAL A 74 8.39 -2.87 0.31
C VAL A 74 7.63 -2.79 1.63
N GLY A 75 6.74 -1.81 1.77
CA GLY A 75 5.87 -1.63 2.94
C GLY A 75 4.91 -0.46 2.80
N ARG A 76 3.89 -0.43 3.66
CA ARG A 76 2.93 0.67 3.84
C ARG A 76 2.39 0.70 5.28
#